data_AF-A0A8S2MG33-F1
#
_entry.id   AF-A0A8S2MG33-F1
#
_cell.length_a   1.000
_cell.length_b   1.000
_cell.length_c   1.000
_cell.angle_alpha   90.00
_cell.angle_beta   90.00
_cell.angle_gamma   90.00
#
_symmetry.space_group_name_H-M   'P 1'
#
loop_
_entity.id
_entity.type
_entity.pdbx_description
1 polymer ?
#
loop_
_entity_poly.entity_id
_entity_poly.type
_entity_poly.pdbx_seq_one_letter_code
_entity_poly.pdbx_strand_id
1 'polypeptide(L)'
;MEGCPRLPAIYFDLKLSLESVDLCEKIPNYITANYQENGANFSNECEQINHLREHAINCSIDEPSVRCLQRYFCQLQLLGNRFPMLPDAECSVRFTWEDGFQKDESTCNDIRFEEASILYNIGAIYSRLGANETRKTHESLKNACTYFRYAAACFEKLRDQYTPYSEDFTPALLTCQVDILLGQAHEAVLEKSFLDQRPHSVNAHVAMQISDYYQMALLNLTKTGIGSIVSKRFRVG
;
A
#
# COMPACT_ATOMS: atom_id res chain seq x y z
N MET A 1 -25.82 0.63 -23.35
CA MET A 1 -24.37 0.84 -23.12
C MET A 1 -23.58 -0.48 -23.07
N GLU A 2 -24.17 -1.63 -23.40
CA GLU A 2 -23.38 -2.83 -23.70
C GLU A 2 -22.48 -2.54 -24.93
N GLY A 3 -21.17 -2.61 -24.76
CA GLY A 3 -20.19 -2.31 -25.81
C GLY A 3 -19.42 -0.99 -25.68
N CYS A 4 -19.66 -0.18 -24.64
CA CYS A 4 -18.79 0.98 -24.38
C CYS A 4 -17.37 0.50 -24.03
N PRO A 5 -16.31 1.08 -24.64
CA PRO A 5 -14.93 0.81 -24.24
C PRO A 5 -14.73 1.08 -22.74
N ARG A 6 -14.02 0.18 -22.07
CA ARG A 6 -13.69 0.30 -20.65
C ARG A 6 -12.57 1.33 -20.49
N LEU A 7 -12.73 2.26 -19.56
CA LEU A 7 -11.69 3.25 -19.25
C LEU A 7 -10.48 2.55 -18.62
N PRO A 8 -9.24 2.95 -18.94
CA PRO A 8 -8.06 2.41 -18.26
C PRO A 8 -8.11 2.76 -16.77
N ALA A 9 -7.76 1.79 -15.92
CA ALA A 9 -7.68 1.97 -14.48
C ALA A 9 -6.32 2.53 -14.07
N ILE A 10 -6.29 3.45 -13.10
CA ILE A 10 -5.05 3.96 -12.50
C ILE A 10 -4.62 2.98 -11.39
N TYR A 11 -3.31 2.81 -11.26
CA TYR A 11 -2.67 2.03 -10.21
C TYR A 11 -1.44 2.76 -9.68
N PHE A 12 -0.92 2.31 -8.54
CA PHE A 12 0.29 2.87 -7.93
C PHE A 12 1.48 1.91 -8.08
N ASP A 13 2.68 2.48 -8.21
CA ASP A 13 3.93 1.72 -8.26
C ASP A 13 4.38 1.38 -6.84
N LEU A 14 5.14 0.29 -6.71
CA LEU A 14 5.69 -0.15 -5.43
C LEU A 14 6.83 0.78 -5.01
N LYS A 15 6.98 0.97 -3.70
CA LYS A 15 8.22 1.46 -3.09
C LYS A 15 9.28 0.37 -3.17
N LEU A 16 10.54 0.76 -3.34
CA LEU A 16 11.67 -0.15 -3.43
C LEU A 16 12.56 -0.02 -2.19
N SER A 17 12.86 -1.15 -1.54
CA SER A 17 13.88 -1.18 -0.49
C SER A 17 15.25 -1.17 -1.16
N LEU A 18 16.10 -0.20 -0.80
CA LEU A 18 17.41 -0.02 -1.45
C LEU A 18 18.55 -0.77 -0.76
N GLU A 19 18.30 -1.29 0.45
CA GLU A 19 19.33 -1.95 1.26
C GLU A 19 18.88 -3.30 1.82
N SER A 20 19.87 -4.17 2.01
CA SER A 20 19.74 -5.36 2.84
C SER A 20 19.77 -4.95 4.30
N VAL A 21 18.79 -5.41 5.07
CA VAL A 21 18.62 -5.04 6.48
C VAL A 21 18.57 -6.31 7.31
N ASP A 22 19.40 -6.36 8.36
CA ASP A 22 19.28 -7.36 9.42
C ASP A 22 18.41 -6.80 10.55
N LEU A 23 17.17 -7.29 10.64
CA LEU A 23 16.21 -6.88 11.68
C LEU A 23 16.65 -7.29 13.09
N CYS A 24 17.55 -8.27 13.18
CA CYS A 24 17.95 -8.90 14.42
C CYS A 24 19.33 -8.48 14.91
N GLU A 25 20.04 -7.58 14.24
CA GLU A 25 21.42 -7.20 14.57
C GLU A 25 21.62 -6.93 16.08
N LYS A 26 20.65 -6.24 16.71
CA LYS A 26 20.71 -5.82 18.11
C LYS A 26 19.89 -6.69 19.07
N ILE A 27 19.00 -7.54 18.55
CA ILE A 27 18.01 -8.28 19.34
C ILE A 27 18.66 -9.32 20.28
N PRO A 28 19.59 -10.20 19.84
CA PRO A 28 20.24 -11.18 20.73
C PRO A 28 20.98 -10.54 21.91
N ASN A 29 21.65 -9.40 21.67
CA ASN A 29 22.34 -8.66 22.73
C ASN A 29 21.34 -8.08 23.72
N TYR A 30 20.23 -7.52 23.23
CA TYR A 30 19.15 -7.00 24.09
C TYR A 30 18.50 -8.11 24.92
N ILE A 31 18.28 -9.29 24.36
CA ILE A 31 17.74 -10.47 25.08
C ILE A 31 18.67 -10.84 26.25
N THR A 32 19.98 -10.92 25.97
CA THR A 32 20.98 -11.30 26.97
C THR A 32 21.08 -10.27 28.10
N ALA A 33 20.99 -8.99 27.77
CA ALA A 33 21.08 -7.91 28.75
C ALA A 33 19.82 -7.75 29.61
N ASN A 34 18.63 -7.91 29.02
CA ASN A 34 17.36 -7.52 29.67
C ASN A 34 16.49 -8.70 30.13
N TYR A 35 16.61 -9.88 29.52
CA TYR A 35 15.77 -11.04 29.84
C TYR A 35 16.51 -12.18 30.54
N GLN A 36 17.83 -12.06 30.74
CA GLN A 36 18.66 -13.10 31.36
C GLN A 36 18.62 -14.45 30.61
N GLU A 37 18.31 -14.41 29.31
CA GLU A 37 18.32 -15.57 28.42
C GLU A 37 19.50 -15.46 27.44
N ASN A 38 20.00 -16.59 26.94
CA ASN A 38 21.04 -16.55 25.91
C ASN A 38 20.43 -16.15 24.56
N GLY A 39 20.71 -14.93 24.09
CA GLY A 39 20.21 -14.42 22.82
C GLY A 39 20.57 -15.28 21.61
N ALA A 40 21.66 -16.06 21.67
CA ALA A 40 22.05 -16.98 20.60
C ALA A 40 21.04 -18.11 20.37
N ASN A 41 20.16 -18.39 21.33
CA ASN A 41 19.10 -19.38 21.18
C ASN A 41 18.02 -18.97 20.17
N PHE A 42 17.95 -17.69 19.79
CA PHE A 42 16.94 -17.12 18.89
C PHE A 42 17.44 -16.89 17.46
N SER A 43 18.58 -17.49 17.08
CA SER A 43 19.19 -17.31 15.76
C SER A 43 18.26 -17.78 14.63
N ASN A 44 17.55 -18.90 14.82
CA ASN A 44 16.62 -19.45 13.84
C ASN A 44 15.43 -18.50 13.58
N GLU A 45 14.84 -17.91 14.63
CA GLU A 45 13.78 -16.93 14.51
C GLU A 45 14.26 -15.66 13.78
N CYS A 46 15.49 -15.24 14.06
CA CYS A 46 16.14 -14.13 13.38
C CYS A 46 16.40 -14.40 11.89
N GLU A 47 16.86 -15.59 11.54
CA GLU A 47 16.99 -16.00 10.14
C GLU A 47 15.62 -16.03 9.44
N GLN A 48 14.59 -16.54 10.09
CA GLN A 48 13.24 -16.62 9.52
C GLN A 48 12.65 -15.25 9.21
N ILE A 49 12.82 -14.25 10.09
CA ILE A 49 12.26 -12.91 9.87
C ILE A 49 13.04 -12.12 8.81
N ASN A 50 14.36 -12.28 8.75
CA ASN A 50 15.19 -11.69 7.71
C ASN A 50 14.87 -12.30 6.34
N HIS A 51 14.74 -13.63 6.25
CA HIS A 51 14.29 -14.30 5.03
C HIS A 51 12.87 -13.88 4.64
N LEU A 52 11.96 -13.73 5.61
CA LEU A 52 10.62 -13.21 5.33
C LEU A 52 10.65 -11.80 4.74
N ARG A 53 11.54 -10.92 5.23
CA ARG A 53 11.77 -9.59 4.65
C ARG A 53 12.24 -9.70 3.21
N GLU A 54 13.25 -10.53 2.93
CA GLU A 54 13.78 -10.73 1.57
C GLU A 54 12.68 -11.13 0.58
N HIS A 55 11.77 -12.04 0.98
CA HIS A 55 10.62 -12.41 0.15
C HIS A 55 9.60 -11.28 0.02
N ALA A 56 9.39 -10.50 1.07
CA ALA A 56 8.43 -9.39 1.07
C ALA A 56 8.88 -8.25 0.14
N ILE A 57 10.17 -7.90 0.14
CA ILE A 57 10.70 -6.80 -0.69
C ILE A 57 10.89 -7.20 -2.17
N ASN A 58 11.04 -8.49 -2.47
CA ASN A 58 11.16 -9.03 -3.83
C ASN A 58 9.84 -9.59 -4.38
N CYS A 59 8.73 -8.94 -4.05
CA CYS A 59 7.38 -9.41 -4.38
C CYS A 59 7.01 -9.28 -5.88
N SER A 60 6.15 -10.18 -6.34
CA SER A 60 5.47 -10.11 -7.64
C SER A 60 4.08 -9.49 -7.50
N ILE A 61 3.45 -9.14 -8.64
CA ILE A 61 2.08 -8.64 -8.67
C ILE A 61 1.10 -9.82 -8.66
N ASP A 62 0.89 -10.43 -7.49
CA ASP A 62 -0.04 -11.54 -7.30
C ASP A 62 -0.53 -11.64 -5.83
N GLU A 63 -1.59 -12.41 -5.60
CA GLU A 63 -2.11 -12.61 -4.24
C GLU A 63 -1.16 -13.35 -3.28
N PRO A 64 -0.39 -14.38 -3.70
CA PRO A 64 0.63 -14.99 -2.84
C PRO A 64 1.61 -13.96 -2.26
N SER A 65 2.07 -13.02 -3.08
CA SER A 65 2.94 -11.93 -2.66
C SER A 65 2.28 -11.02 -1.64
N VAL A 66 1.00 -10.68 -1.84
CA VAL A 66 0.22 -9.93 -0.83
C VAL A 66 0.18 -10.66 0.51
N ARG A 67 -0.06 -11.98 0.51
CA ARG A 67 -0.06 -12.78 1.75
C ARG A 67 1.32 -12.80 2.41
N CYS A 68 2.40 -12.84 1.63
CA CYS A 68 3.76 -12.73 2.13
C CYS A 68 4.00 -11.39 2.84
N LEU A 69 3.64 -10.27 2.19
CA LEU A 69 3.73 -8.93 2.74
C LEU A 69 2.87 -8.75 4.00
N GLN A 70 1.64 -9.27 4.02
CA GLN A 70 0.77 -9.25 5.20
C GLN A 70 1.38 -10.02 6.37
N ARG A 71 1.97 -11.20 6.11
CA ARG A 71 2.67 -11.97 7.13
C ARG A 71 3.86 -11.18 7.68
N TYR A 72 4.66 -10.56 6.82
CA TYR A 72 5.80 -9.74 7.23
C TYR A 72 5.35 -8.52 8.04
N PHE A 73 4.33 -7.80 7.58
CA PHE A 73 3.72 -6.68 8.31
C PHE A 73 3.31 -7.08 9.72
N CYS A 74 2.62 -8.20 9.90
CA CYS A 74 2.26 -8.70 11.23
C CYS A 74 3.49 -9.03 12.10
N GLN A 75 4.56 -9.59 11.51
CA GLN A 75 5.79 -9.88 12.25
C GLN A 75 6.51 -8.61 12.71
N LEU A 76 6.52 -7.54 11.90
CA LEU A 76 7.03 -6.23 12.30
C LEU A 76 6.29 -5.69 13.52
N GLN A 77 4.95 -5.76 13.51
CA GLN A 77 4.15 -5.33 14.66
C GLN A 77 4.44 -6.15 15.92
N LEU A 78 4.64 -7.47 15.78
CA LEU A 78 5.02 -8.34 16.90
C LEU A 78 6.41 -8.02 17.43
N LEU A 79 7.38 -7.73 16.56
CA LEU A 79 8.72 -7.30 16.94
C LEU A 79 8.68 -5.95 17.69
N GLY A 80 8.02 -4.94 17.12
CA GLY A 80 7.92 -3.61 17.70
C GLY A 80 7.20 -3.58 19.06
N ASN A 81 6.33 -4.55 19.33
CA ASN A 81 5.68 -4.73 20.63
C ASN A 81 6.56 -5.45 21.67
N ARG A 82 7.63 -6.13 21.25
CA ARG A 82 8.54 -6.91 22.13
C ARG A 82 9.86 -6.19 22.39
N PHE A 83 10.38 -5.51 21.38
CA PHE A 83 11.69 -4.87 21.42
C PHE A 83 11.56 -3.36 21.20
N PRO A 84 12.40 -2.55 21.86
CA PRO A 84 12.36 -1.11 21.70
C PRO A 84 13.03 -0.74 20.36
N MET A 85 12.23 -0.69 19.29
CA MET A 85 12.67 -0.48 17.89
C MET A 85 12.21 0.85 17.28
N LEU A 86 11.70 1.76 18.12
CA LEU A 86 11.40 3.15 17.76
C LEU A 86 12.69 3.98 17.61
N PRO A 87 12.62 5.23 17.11
CA PRO A 87 13.80 6.08 16.98
C PRO A 87 14.58 6.21 18.29
N ASP A 88 15.91 6.22 18.18
CA ASP A 88 16.89 6.33 19.27
C ASP A 88 16.83 5.23 20.34
N ALA A 89 16.03 4.18 20.13
CA ALA A 89 15.91 3.06 21.04
C ALA A 89 16.99 2.00 20.82
N GLU A 90 17.21 1.15 21.83
CA GLU A 90 18.32 0.18 21.86
C GLU A 90 18.31 -0.83 20.71
N CYS A 91 17.12 -1.21 20.21
CA CYS A 91 16.96 -2.13 19.09
C CYS A 91 16.52 -1.42 17.80
N SER A 92 16.72 -0.10 17.70
CA SER A 92 16.39 0.64 16.46
C SER A 92 17.16 0.10 15.26
N VAL A 93 16.48 -0.02 14.13
CA VAL A 93 17.03 -0.52 12.86
C VAL A 93 16.82 0.55 11.80
N ARG A 94 17.82 0.75 10.94
CA ARG A 94 17.77 1.70 9.83
C ARG A 94 17.11 1.06 8.62
N PHE A 95 16.15 1.76 8.04
CA PHE A 95 15.45 1.36 6.81
C PHE A 95 15.50 2.48 5.78
N THR A 96 15.78 2.12 4.53
CA THR A 96 15.84 3.05 3.40
C THR A 96 14.95 2.56 2.26
N TRP A 97 13.98 3.42 1.88
CA TRP A 97 13.02 3.16 0.82
C TRP A 97 13.01 4.27 -0.22
N GLU A 98 12.93 3.88 -1.48
CA GLU A 98 12.65 4.75 -2.62
C GLU A 98 11.13 4.81 -2.86
N ASP A 99 10.59 6.02 -3.04
CA ASP A 99 9.16 6.19 -3.37
C ASP A 99 8.80 5.80 -4.82
N GLY A 100 7.54 5.45 -5.05
CA GLY A 100 7.03 5.05 -6.37
C GLY A 100 6.63 6.20 -7.30
N PHE A 101 6.89 7.47 -6.93
CA PHE A 101 6.45 8.66 -7.67
C PHE A 101 7.61 9.46 -8.27
N GLN A 102 8.47 9.98 -7.40
CA GLN A 102 9.64 10.78 -7.73
C GLN A 102 10.93 9.98 -7.69
N LYS A 103 10.89 8.78 -7.08
CA LYS A 103 12.07 7.98 -6.76
C LYS A 103 12.99 8.69 -5.77
N ASP A 104 12.41 9.48 -4.86
CA ASP A 104 13.18 10.08 -3.79
C ASP A 104 13.41 9.03 -2.70
N GLU A 105 14.62 9.01 -2.15
CA GLU A 105 15.02 8.10 -1.10
C GLU A 105 14.69 8.69 0.27
N SER A 106 14.14 7.87 1.16
CA SER A 106 13.89 8.24 2.55
C SER A 106 14.46 7.18 3.47
N THR A 107 15.26 7.62 4.45
CA THR A 107 15.86 6.75 5.46
C THR A 107 15.32 7.12 6.84
N CYS A 108 14.84 6.13 7.59
CA CYS A 108 14.43 6.30 8.99
C CYS A 108 14.92 5.14 9.86
N ASN A 109 15.26 5.43 11.11
CA ASN A 109 15.61 4.43 12.12
C ASN A 109 14.37 4.06 12.95
N ASP A 110 13.27 3.69 12.29
CA ASP A 110 11.98 3.43 12.92
C ASP A 110 11.31 2.21 12.28
N ILE A 111 11.00 1.18 13.07
CA ILE A 111 10.27 0.01 12.58
C ILE A 111 8.90 0.38 11.97
N ARG A 112 8.27 1.46 12.45
CA ARG A 112 6.99 1.93 11.91
C ARG A 112 7.13 2.47 10.49
N PHE A 113 8.32 2.92 10.08
CA PHE A 113 8.58 3.30 8.68
C PHE A 113 8.63 2.07 7.76
N GLU A 114 9.24 0.97 8.21
CA GLU A 114 9.20 -0.31 7.50
C GLU A 114 7.74 -0.82 7.40
N GLU A 115 6.99 -0.79 8.51
CA GLU A 115 5.56 -1.16 8.52
C GLU A 115 4.74 -0.34 7.52
N ALA A 116 4.93 0.98 7.49
CA ALA A 116 4.25 1.87 6.58
C ALA A 116 4.60 1.56 5.10
N SER A 117 5.88 1.32 4.80
CA SER A 117 6.34 1.02 3.45
C SER A 117 5.81 -0.32 2.93
N ILE A 118 5.77 -1.33 3.79
CA ILE A 118 5.16 -2.63 3.46
C ILE A 118 3.65 -2.50 3.26
N LEU A 119 2.95 -1.76 4.12
CA LEU A 119 1.51 -1.51 3.98
C LEU A 119 1.20 -0.75 2.68
N TYR A 120 2.05 0.21 2.29
CA TYR A 120 1.93 0.90 1.02
C TYR A 120 2.04 -0.08 -0.16
N ASN A 121 3.03 -0.98 -0.13
CA ASN A 121 3.22 -1.98 -1.18
C ASN A 121 2.05 -2.97 -1.27
N ILE A 122 1.43 -3.37 -0.15
CA ILE A 122 0.19 -4.16 -0.17
C ILE A 122 -0.90 -3.40 -0.94
N GLY A 123 -1.10 -2.11 -0.64
CA GLY A 123 -2.07 -1.27 -1.34
C GLY A 123 -1.76 -1.12 -2.83
N ALA A 124 -0.49 -0.91 -3.18
CA ALA A 124 -0.04 -0.78 -4.56
C ALA A 124 -0.26 -2.07 -5.36
N ILE A 125 0.05 -3.26 -4.81
CA ILE A 125 -0.23 -4.54 -5.48
C ILE A 125 -1.73 -4.71 -5.71
N TYR A 126 -2.57 -4.45 -4.70
CA TYR A 126 -4.02 -4.53 -4.88
C TYR A 126 -4.53 -3.56 -5.96
N SER A 127 -4.00 -2.33 -6.02
CA SER A 127 -4.37 -1.39 -7.08
C SER A 127 -4.01 -1.93 -8.48
N ARG A 128 -2.87 -2.62 -8.60
CA ARG A 128 -2.43 -3.23 -9.86
C ARG A 128 -3.27 -4.45 -10.22
N LEU A 129 -3.59 -5.32 -9.26
CA LEU A 129 -4.48 -6.47 -9.46
C LEU A 129 -5.85 -6.01 -9.94
N GLY A 130 -6.43 -4.98 -9.31
CA GLY A 130 -7.69 -4.39 -9.73
C GLY A 130 -7.64 -3.81 -11.15
N ALA A 131 -6.53 -3.18 -11.53
CA ALA A 131 -6.34 -2.64 -12.87
C ALA A 131 -6.12 -3.72 -13.95
N ASN A 132 -5.55 -4.88 -13.57
CA ASN A 132 -5.31 -6.01 -14.46
C ASN A 132 -6.56 -6.86 -14.73
N GLU A 133 -7.65 -6.66 -13.97
CA GLU A 133 -8.92 -7.33 -14.19
C GLU A 133 -9.56 -6.94 -15.53
N THR A 134 -10.05 -7.93 -16.27
CA THR A 134 -10.64 -7.71 -17.60
C THR A 134 -11.91 -6.87 -17.59
N ARG A 135 -12.66 -6.89 -16.47
CA ARG A 135 -13.95 -6.22 -16.27
C ARG A 135 -15.00 -6.56 -17.34
N LYS A 136 -14.92 -7.78 -17.88
CA LYS A 136 -15.88 -8.32 -18.88
C LYS A 136 -16.90 -9.28 -18.28
N THR A 137 -16.57 -9.92 -17.16
CA THR A 137 -17.44 -10.89 -16.48
C THR A 137 -17.86 -10.35 -15.10
N HIS A 138 -18.97 -10.86 -14.56
CA HIS A 138 -19.40 -10.54 -13.20
C HIS A 138 -18.33 -10.81 -12.15
N GLU A 139 -17.58 -11.89 -12.31
CA GLU A 139 -16.49 -12.28 -11.41
C GLU A 139 -15.33 -11.28 -11.49
N SER A 140 -14.86 -10.97 -12.70
CA SER A 140 -13.76 -10.02 -12.90
C SER A 140 -14.11 -8.62 -12.38
N LEU A 141 -15.36 -8.18 -12.54
CA LEU A 141 -15.85 -6.91 -11.98
C LEU A 141 -15.92 -6.93 -10.45
N LYS A 142 -16.33 -8.06 -9.86
CA LYS A 142 -16.35 -8.23 -8.40
C LYS A 142 -14.93 -8.22 -7.84
N ASN A 143 -13.99 -8.90 -8.49
CA ASN A 143 -12.58 -8.93 -8.13
C ASN A 143 -11.98 -7.53 -8.22
N ALA A 144 -12.17 -6.83 -9.35
CA ALA A 144 -11.69 -5.45 -9.53
C ALA A 144 -12.17 -4.52 -8.41
N CYS A 145 -13.47 -4.53 -8.14
CA CYS A 145 -14.06 -3.75 -7.04
C CYS A 145 -13.43 -4.12 -5.68
N THR A 146 -13.26 -5.41 -5.41
CA THR A 146 -12.67 -5.90 -4.14
C THR A 146 -11.23 -5.44 -4.00
N TYR A 147 -10.40 -5.60 -5.03
CA TYR A 147 -9.00 -5.19 -5.00
C TYR A 147 -8.84 -3.67 -4.86
N PHE A 148 -9.61 -2.86 -5.59
CA PHE A 148 -9.55 -1.41 -5.42
C PHE A 148 -9.95 -0.97 -4.01
N ARG A 149 -10.97 -1.61 -3.41
CA ARG A 149 -11.36 -1.32 -2.02
C ARG A 149 -10.30 -1.75 -1.01
N TYR A 150 -9.63 -2.89 -1.22
CA TYR A 150 -8.52 -3.30 -0.36
C TYR A 150 -7.33 -2.34 -0.47
N ALA A 151 -7.00 -1.89 -1.70
CA ALA A 151 -5.99 -0.87 -1.91
C ALA A 151 -6.33 0.45 -1.19
N ALA A 152 -7.58 0.91 -1.32
CA ALA A 152 -8.05 2.12 -0.64
C ALA A 152 -7.90 1.99 0.87
N ALA A 153 -8.33 0.87 1.47
CA ALA A 153 -8.21 0.63 2.90
C ALA A 153 -6.76 0.65 3.40
N CYS A 154 -5.80 0.16 2.61
CA CYS A 154 -4.38 0.25 2.94
C CYS A 154 -3.90 1.71 3.01
N PHE A 155 -4.26 2.54 2.02
CA PHE A 155 -3.87 3.95 2.00
C PHE A 155 -4.61 4.81 3.04
N GLU A 156 -5.87 4.50 3.35
CA GLU A 156 -6.60 5.10 4.48
C GLU A 156 -5.89 4.79 5.80
N LYS A 157 -5.52 3.53 6.03
CA LYS A 157 -4.80 3.12 7.22
C LYS A 157 -3.44 3.82 7.34
N LEU A 158 -2.72 3.99 6.23
CA LEU A 158 -1.47 4.77 6.21
C LEU A 158 -1.70 6.21 6.63
N ARG A 159 -2.69 6.86 6.03
CA ARG A 159 -3.04 8.27 6.31
C ARG A 159 -3.39 8.48 7.78
N ASP A 160 -4.15 7.56 8.35
CA ASP A 160 -4.78 7.75 9.66
C ASP A 160 -3.91 7.27 10.83
N GLN A 161 -2.98 6.33 10.61
CA GLN A 161 -2.25 5.65 11.69
C GLN A 161 -0.73 5.84 11.68
N TYR A 162 -0.16 6.40 10.60
CA TYR A 162 1.28 6.60 10.47
C TYR A 162 1.62 8.07 10.26
N THR A 163 2.78 8.48 10.75
CA THR A 163 3.32 9.79 10.44
C THR A 163 3.84 9.82 9.00
N PRO A 164 3.81 10.98 8.32
CA PRO A 164 4.32 11.11 6.95
C PRO A 164 5.85 11.05 6.93
N TYR A 165 6.42 9.84 6.91
CA TYR A 165 7.87 9.59 6.90
C TYR A 165 8.57 10.07 5.62
N SER A 166 7.83 10.18 4.52
CA SER A 166 8.30 10.58 3.20
C SER A 166 7.21 11.36 2.46
N GLU A 167 7.57 12.07 1.39
CA GLU A 167 6.65 12.94 0.63
C GLU A 167 5.47 12.17 0.02
N ASP A 168 5.65 10.88 -0.28
CA ASP A 168 4.60 10.00 -0.77
C ASP A 168 3.59 9.55 0.30
N PHE A 169 3.82 9.87 1.57
CA PHE A 169 2.90 9.59 2.69
C PHE A 169 2.14 10.83 3.17
N THR A 170 2.18 11.94 2.43
CA THR A 170 1.40 13.12 2.82
C THR A 170 -0.11 12.80 2.88
N PRO A 171 -0.84 13.27 3.90
CA PRO A 171 -2.26 12.95 4.06
C PRO A 171 -3.11 13.33 2.84
N ALA A 172 -2.75 14.42 2.16
CA ALA A 172 -3.41 14.89 0.96
C ALA A 172 -3.16 13.96 -0.25
N LEU A 173 -1.94 13.43 -0.43
CA LEU A 173 -1.66 12.46 -1.49
C LEU A 173 -2.41 11.16 -1.22
N LEU A 174 -2.30 10.62 0.00
CA LEU A 174 -2.99 9.39 0.38
C LEU A 174 -4.51 9.53 0.22
N THR A 175 -5.10 10.66 0.61
CA THR A 175 -6.54 10.92 0.39
C THR A 175 -6.87 10.92 -1.11
N CYS A 176 -6.06 11.56 -1.95
CA CYS A 176 -6.25 11.50 -3.39
C CYS A 176 -6.19 10.06 -3.93
N GLN A 177 -5.23 9.25 -3.47
CA GLN A 177 -5.12 7.86 -3.89
C GLN A 177 -6.36 7.04 -3.49
N VAL A 178 -6.85 7.26 -2.27
CA VAL A 178 -8.09 6.65 -1.76
C VAL A 178 -9.28 7.02 -2.62
N ASP A 179 -9.48 8.32 -2.90
CA ASP A 179 -10.60 8.80 -3.72
C ASP A 179 -10.58 8.20 -5.13
N ILE A 180 -9.39 8.12 -5.77
CA ILE A 180 -9.22 7.48 -7.08
C ILE A 180 -9.65 6.01 -7.03
N LEU A 181 -9.17 5.26 -6.04
CA LEU A 181 -9.45 3.82 -5.93
C LEU A 181 -10.92 3.55 -5.60
N LEU A 182 -11.54 4.36 -4.75
CA LEU A 182 -12.96 4.26 -4.47
C LEU A 182 -13.81 4.62 -5.69
N GLY A 183 -13.41 5.62 -6.48
CA GLY A 183 -14.00 5.92 -7.78
C GLY A 183 -13.96 4.71 -8.72
N GLN A 184 -12.78 4.12 -8.91
CA GLN A 184 -12.58 2.92 -9.75
C GLN A 184 -13.35 1.69 -9.24
N ALA A 185 -13.49 1.52 -7.92
CA ALA A 185 -14.33 0.48 -7.35
C ALA A 185 -15.81 0.68 -7.70
N HIS A 186 -16.30 1.92 -7.66
CA HIS A 186 -17.68 2.25 -8.04
C HIS A 186 -17.90 2.16 -9.54
N GLU A 187 -16.90 2.43 -10.38
CA GLU A 187 -16.96 2.12 -11.81
C GLU A 187 -17.22 0.63 -12.02
N ALA A 188 -16.45 -0.26 -11.39
CA ALA A 188 -16.67 -1.70 -11.51
C ALA A 188 -18.08 -2.11 -11.04
N VAL A 189 -18.63 -1.45 -10.02
CA VAL A 189 -20.03 -1.64 -9.59
C VAL A 189 -21.02 -1.17 -10.65
N LEU A 190 -20.83 0.01 -11.24
CA LEU A 190 -21.69 0.54 -12.30
C LEU A 190 -21.69 -0.37 -13.53
N GLU A 191 -20.51 -0.83 -13.93
CA GLU A 191 -20.33 -1.74 -15.06
C GLU A 191 -21.03 -3.07 -14.83
N LYS A 192 -20.93 -3.61 -13.60
CA LYS A 192 -21.69 -4.80 -13.20
C LYS A 192 -23.19 -4.54 -13.19
N SER A 193 -23.61 -3.37 -12.73
CA SER A 193 -25.01 -2.94 -12.67
C SER A 193 -25.65 -2.91 -14.06
N PHE A 194 -24.88 -2.53 -15.09
CA PHE A 194 -25.31 -2.64 -16.49
C PHE A 194 -25.47 -4.09 -16.94
N LEU A 195 -24.53 -4.99 -16.61
CA LEU A 195 -24.65 -6.42 -16.93
C LEU A 195 -25.84 -7.08 -16.22
N ASP A 196 -26.12 -6.65 -14.99
CA ASP A 196 -27.28 -7.06 -14.20
C ASP A 196 -28.60 -6.43 -14.68
N GLN A 197 -28.57 -5.57 -15.69
CA GLN A 197 -29.72 -4.83 -16.22
C GLN A 197 -30.51 -4.06 -15.13
N ARG A 198 -29.79 -3.47 -14.17
CA ARG A 198 -30.41 -2.70 -13.09
C ARG A 198 -31.10 -1.43 -13.61
N PRO A 199 -32.11 -0.91 -12.89
CA PRO A 199 -32.83 0.30 -13.29
C PRO A 199 -31.91 1.51 -13.52
N HIS A 200 -32.28 2.37 -14.47
CA HIS A 200 -31.51 3.57 -14.81
C HIS A 200 -31.31 4.51 -13.62
N SER A 201 -32.28 4.59 -12.70
CA SER A 201 -32.16 5.39 -11.47
C SER A 201 -31.01 4.92 -10.57
N VAL A 202 -30.81 3.60 -10.44
CA VAL A 202 -29.69 3.02 -9.68
C VAL A 202 -28.37 3.34 -10.36
N ASN A 203 -28.29 3.14 -11.67
CA ASN A 203 -27.07 3.44 -12.44
C ASN A 203 -26.70 4.93 -12.37
N ALA A 204 -27.69 5.83 -12.42
CA ALA A 204 -27.47 7.27 -12.29
C ALA A 204 -26.90 7.64 -10.90
N HIS A 205 -27.42 7.03 -9.83
CA HIS A 205 -26.90 7.27 -8.48
C HIS A 205 -25.45 6.79 -8.32
N VAL A 206 -25.11 5.62 -8.86
CA VAL A 206 -23.72 5.13 -8.82
C VAL A 206 -22.80 6.03 -9.65
N ALA A 207 -23.24 6.48 -10.84
CA ALA A 207 -22.48 7.40 -11.68
C ALA A 207 -22.23 8.76 -10.99
N MET A 208 -23.19 9.28 -10.25
CA MET A 208 -23.04 10.48 -9.43
C MET A 208 -21.94 10.30 -8.38
N GLN A 209 -21.96 9.18 -7.66
CA GLN A 209 -20.94 8.87 -6.66
C GLN A 209 -19.53 8.77 -7.26
N ILE A 210 -19.39 8.19 -8.46
CA ILE A 210 -18.10 8.13 -9.18
C ILE A 210 -17.60 9.55 -9.48
N SER A 211 -18.48 10.43 -9.96
CA SER A 211 -18.15 11.84 -10.21
C SER A 211 -17.67 12.53 -8.94
N ASP A 212 -18.33 12.32 -7.80
CA ASP A 212 -17.95 12.94 -6.53
C ASP A 212 -16.55 12.51 -6.08
N TYR A 213 -16.23 11.21 -6.15
CA TYR A 213 -14.89 10.71 -5.82
C TYR A 213 -13.81 11.35 -6.69
N TYR A 214 -13.99 11.38 -8.01
CA TYR A 214 -12.97 11.97 -8.89
C TYR A 214 -12.87 13.49 -8.79
N GLN A 215 -13.97 14.18 -8.46
CA GLN A 215 -13.92 15.60 -8.14
C GLN A 215 -13.12 15.86 -6.86
N MET A 216 -13.29 15.04 -5.81
CA MET A 216 -12.50 15.15 -4.59
C MET A 216 -11.02 14.85 -4.84
N ALA A 217 -10.71 13.80 -5.62
CA ALA A 217 -9.33 13.51 -6.04
C ALA A 217 -8.70 14.70 -6.78
N LEU A 218 -9.40 15.29 -7.76
CA LEU A 218 -8.92 16.46 -8.51
C LEU A 218 -8.73 17.68 -7.60
N LEU A 219 -9.66 17.91 -6.66
CA LEU A 219 -9.57 18.98 -5.68
C LEU A 219 -8.30 18.84 -4.84
N ASN A 220 -8.03 17.63 -4.35
CA ASN A 220 -6.84 17.32 -3.55
C ASN A 220 -5.57 17.54 -4.36
N LEU A 221 -5.53 17.09 -5.63
CA LEU A 221 -4.37 17.29 -6.52
C LEU A 221 -4.06 18.77 -6.79
N THR A 222 -5.10 19.57 -7.00
CA THR A 222 -4.95 20.98 -7.44
C THR A 222 -4.71 21.93 -6.27
N LYS A 223 -5.34 21.72 -5.11
CA LYS A 223 -5.24 22.65 -3.98
C LYS A 223 -3.98 22.49 -3.13
N THR A 224 -3.39 21.30 -3.11
CA THR A 224 -2.31 20.97 -2.18
C THR A 224 -0.91 21.05 -2.82
N GLY A 225 -0.82 21.40 -4.10
CA GLY A 225 0.45 21.48 -4.82
C GLY A 225 1.07 20.13 -5.17
N ILE A 226 0.45 19.02 -4.76
CA ILE A 226 0.86 17.64 -5.04
C ILE A 226 0.87 17.33 -6.55
N GLY A 227 0.22 18.17 -7.36
CA GLY A 227 0.37 18.15 -8.81
C GLY A 227 1.83 18.13 -9.28
N SER A 228 2.80 18.71 -8.55
CA SER A 228 4.23 18.59 -8.90
C SER A 228 4.80 17.18 -8.70
N ILE A 229 4.38 16.48 -7.64
CA ILE A 229 4.74 15.09 -7.31
C ILE A 229 4.15 14.14 -8.36
N VAL A 230 2.90 14.39 -8.76
CA VAL A 230 2.12 13.53 -9.67
C VAL A 230 2.44 13.81 -11.15
N SER A 231 2.65 15.08 -11.54
CA SER A 231 2.82 15.50 -12.94
C SER A 231 4.07 14.96 -13.63
N LYS A 232 5.12 14.56 -12.88
CA LYS A 232 6.29 13.90 -13.47
C LYS A 232 5.95 12.51 -14.05
N ARG A 233 4.90 11.84 -13.52
CA ARG A 233 4.49 10.48 -13.91
C ARG A 233 3.45 10.45 -15.05
N PHE A 234 2.62 11.48 -15.17
CA PHE A 234 1.52 11.54 -16.16
C PHE A 234 1.81 12.49 -17.35
N ARG A 235 3.08 12.80 -17.65
CA ARG A 235 3.42 13.44 -18.93
C ARG A 235 3.09 12.47 -20.07
N VAL A 236 1.93 12.69 -20.69
CA VAL A 236 1.61 12.11 -21.99
C VAL A 236 2.58 12.74 -22.99
N GLY A 237 3.49 11.92 -23.52
CA GLY A 237 4.30 12.26 -24.68
C GLY A 237 3.48 12.24 -25.96
#